data_AF-A0A0A1TWT7-F1
#
_entry.id   AF-A0A0A1TWT7-F1
#
_cell.length_a   1.000
_cell.length_b   1.000
_cell.length_c   1.000
_cell.angle_alpha   90.00
_cell.angle_beta   90.00
_cell.angle_gamma   90.00
#
_symmetry.space_group_name_H-M   'P 1'
#
loop_
_entity.id
_entity.type
_entity.pdbx_description
1 polymer ?
#
loop_
_entity_poly.entity_id
_entity_poly.type
_entity_poly.pdbx_seq_one_letter_code
_entity_poly.pdbx_strand_id
1 'polypeptide(L)'
;VEQDVFIGKEKMTIHKPQPILDYNHKMGGVDTVDQMTRYYMCRHRTNRWNIRALYDMIDIAALNADKTYSNYHPCKRVDFLNNLSGALMKMK
;
A
#
# COMPACT_ATOMS: atom_id res chain seq x y z
N VAL A 1 13.56 15.00 16.55
CA VAL A 1 14.47 14.60 15.44
C VAL A 1 14.92 15.89 14.77
N GLU A 2 16.22 16.17 14.84
CA GLU A 2 16.82 17.29 14.13
C GLU A 2 16.74 17.02 12.63
N GLN A 3 16.19 17.98 11.88
CA GLN A 3 16.18 17.90 10.43
C GLN A 3 16.85 19.15 9.87
N ASP A 4 17.79 18.91 8.98
CA ASP A 4 18.44 19.97 8.24
C ASP A 4 17.52 20.46 7.13
N VAL A 5 17.23 21.75 7.15
CA VAL A 5 16.45 22.45 6.14
C VAL A 5 17.35 23.51 5.53
N PHE A 6 17.35 23.59 4.20
CA PHE A 6 18.07 24.63 3.47
C PHE A 6 17.13 25.82 3.24
N ILE A 7 17.49 26.99 3.76
CA ILE A 7 16.82 28.25 3.47
C ILE A 7 17.80 29.08 2.64
N GLY A 8 17.57 29.12 1.32
CA GLY A 8 18.55 29.68 0.38
C GLY A 8 19.80 28.81 0.29
N LYS A 9 20.98 29.38 0.58
CA LYS A 9 22.27 28.65 0.62
C LYS A 9 22.65 28.17 2.02
N GLU A 10 21.93 28.59 3.06
CA GLU A 10 22.26 28.26 4.45
C GLU A 10 21.55 27.00 4.92
N LYS A 11 22.30 26.15 5.62
CA LYS A 11 21.82 24.92 6.23
C LYS A 11 21.43 25.24 7.68
N MET A 12 20.14 25.17 7.98
CA MET A 12 19.62 25.34 9.34
C MET A 12 19.10 24.01 9.88
N THR A 13 19.53 23.65 11.08
CA THR A 13 19.00 22.49 11.79
C THR A 13 17.76 22.93 12.57
N ILE A 14 16.59 22.43 12.16
CA ILE A 14 15.32 22.78 12.79
C ILE A 14 14.89 21.63 13.71
N HIS A 15 14.52 21.97 14.94
CA HIS A 15 13.87 21.03 15.85
C HIS A 15 12.37 20.95 15.51
N LYS A 16 11.94 19.87 14.86
CA LYS A 16 10.52 19.64 14.59
C LYS A 16 9.77 19.34 15.90
N PRO A 17 8.64 20.03 16.19
CA PRO A 17 7.76 19.68 17.29
C PRO A 17 7.32 18.22 17.24
N GLN A 18 7.16 17.59 18.41
CA GLN A 18 6.71 16.20 18.51
C GLN A 18 5.42 15.90 17.72
N PRO A 19 4.38 16.76 17.71
CA PRO A 19 3.19 16.51 16.91
C PRO A 19 3.46 16.39 15.40
N ILE A 20 4.43 17.14 14.88
CA ILE A 20 4.81 17.09 13.45
C ILE A 20 5.53 15.77 13.14
N LEU A 21 6.34 15.27 14.06
CA LEU A 21 7.02 13.99 13.91
C LEU A 21 6.01 12.83 13.90
N ASP A 22 5.06 12.85 14.85
CA ASP A 22 4.03 11.81 14.95
C ASP A 22 3.12 11.78 13.72
N TYR A 23 2.75 12.96 13.21
CA TYR A 23 1.97 13.07 11.97
C TYR A 23 2.74 12.50 10.78
N ASN A 24 3.98 12.95 10.55
CA ASN A 24 4.78 12.50 9.41
C ASN A 24 5.07 10.99 9.45
N HIS A 25 5.19 10.41 10.64
CA HIS A 25 5.37 8.96 10.80
C HIS A 25 4.14 8.16 10.35
N LYS A 26 2.92 8.70 10.54
CA LYS A 26 1.65 7.97 10.30
C LYS A 26 0.94 8.36 9.00
N MET A 27 1.25 9.54 8.44
CA MET A 27 0.51 10.10 7.29
C MET A 27 0.61 9.24 6.02
N GLY A 28 1.71 8.50 5.85
CA GLY A 28 1.99 7.75 4.61
C GLY A 28 1.19 6.46 4.43
N GLY A 29 0.34 6.06 5.39
CA GLY A 29 -0.36 4.78 5.32
C GLY A 29 -1.25 4.62 4.09
N VAL A 30 -2.05 5.63 3.77
CA VAL A 30 -2.99 5.60 2.63
C VAL A 30 -2.22 5.59 1.30
N ASP A 31 -1.24 6.47 1.13
CA ASP A 31 -0.42 6.53 -0.08
C ASP A 31 0.37 5.24 -0.32
N THR A 32 0.87 4.63 0.76
CA THR A 32 1.55 3.33 0.71
C THR A 32 0.60 2.24 0.23
N VAL A 33 -0.64 2.22 0.72
CA VAL A 33 -1.67 1.27 0.27
C VAL A 33 -2.04 1.49 -1.20
N ASP A 34 -2.22 2.75 -1.65
CA ASP A 34 -2.49 3.07 -3.06
C ASP A 34 -1.34 2.61 -3.95
N GLN A 35 -0.10 2.89 -3.56
CA GLN A 35 1.09 2.46 -4.29
C GLN A 35 1.19 0.93 -4.36
N MET A 36 1.02 0.23 -3.23
CA MET A 36 1.05 -1.22 -3.19
C MET A 36 -0.05 -1.83 -4.06
N THR A 37 -1.26 -1.28 -4.02
CA THR A 37 -2.40 -1.74 -4.82
C THR A 37 -2.10 -1.60 -6.31
N ARG A 38 -1.57 -0.45 -6.74
CA ARG A 38 -1.23 -0.19 -8.14
C ARG A 38 -0.22 -1.16 -8.74
N TYR A 39 0.73 -1.68 -7.95
CA TYR A 39 1.72 -2.65 -8.45
C TYR A 39 1.12 -3.99 -8.90
N TYR A 40 -0.05 -4.38 -8.35
CA TYR A 40 -0.69 -5.69 -8.62
C TYR A 40 -2.19 -5.54 -8.89
N MET A 41 -2.61 -4.50 -9.62
CA MET A 41 -4.04 -4.26 -9.88
C MET A 41 -4.62 -5.23 -10.91
N CYS A 42 -5.86 -5.67 -10.66
CA CYS A 42 -6.67 -6.48 -11.59
C CYS A 42 -7.62 -5.62 -12.46
N ARG A 43 -7.40 -4.30 -12.46
CA ARG A 43 -8.29 -3.29 -13.01
C ARG A 43 -8.24 -3.28 -14.55
N HIS A 44 -9.32 -3.71 -15.19
CA HIS A 44 -9.48 -3.61 -16.65
C HIS A 44 -10.26 -2.36 -17.08
N ARG A 45 -10.03 -1.88 -18.31
CA ARG A 45 -10.80 -0.77 -18.90
C ARG A 45 -12.27 -1.19 -19.02
N THR A 46 -13.16 -0.43 -18.38
CA THR A 46 -14.61 -0.66 -18.40
C THR A 46 -15.35 0.67 -18.38
N ASN A 47 -16.49 0.74 -19.06
CA ASN A 47 -17.41 1.89 -19.00
C ASN A 47 -18.47 1.73 -17.90
N ARG A 48 -18.47 0.61 -17.17
CA ARG A 48 -19.43 0.32 -16.11
C ARG A 48 -18.79 0.61 -14.75
N TRP A 49 -19.24 1.68 -14.09
CA TRP A 49 -18.65 2.17 -12.82
C TRP A 49 -18.72 1.12 -11.69
N ASN A 50 -19.77 0.30 -11.67
CA ASN A 50 -19.95 -0.76 -10.67
C ASN A 50 -18.89 -1.88 -10.83
N ILE A 51 -18.54 -2.24 -12.06
CA ILE A 51 -17.42 -3.17 -12.32
C ILE A 51 -16.11 -2.54 -11.88
N ARG A 52 -15.96 -1.22 -12.03
CA ARG A 52 -14.76 -0.52 -11.57
C ARG A 52 -14.59 -0.62 -10.05
N ALA A 53 -15.65 -0.37 -9.30
CA ALA A 53 -15.67 -0.52 -7.86
C ALA A 53 -15.38 -1.98 -7.45
N LEU A 54 -15.88 -2.97 -8.19
CA LEU A 54 -15.56 -4.37 -7.94
C LEU A 54 -14.07 -4.69 -8.06
N TYR A 55 -13.39 -4.18 -9.10
CA TYR A 55 -11.93 -4.36 -9.22
C TYR A 55 -11.18 -3.75 -8.04
N ASP A 56 -11.56 -2.53 -7.64
CA ASP A 56 -10.92 -1.86 -6.51
C ASP A 56 -11.14 -2.65 -5.20
N MET A 57 -12.33 -3.25 -5.00
CA MET A 57 -12.60 -4.14 -3.86
C MET A 57 -11.75 -5.42 -3.87
N ILE A 58 -11.57 -6.05 -5.03
CA ILE A 58 -10.73 -7.25 -5.18
C ILE A 58 -9.28 -6.93 -4.86
N ASP A 59 -8.75 -5.83 -5.38
CA ASP A 59 -7.36 -5.44 -5.17
C ASP A 59 -7.07 -5.15 -3.68
N ILE A 60 -7.98 -4.45 -2.99
CA ILE A 60 -7.88 -4.18 -1.54
C ILE A 60 -8.01 -5.48 -0.73
N ALA A 61 -8.96 -6.35 -1.08
CA ALA A 61 -9.14 -7.62 -0.39
C ALA A 61 -7.90 -8.51 -0.51
N ALA A 62 -7.29 -8.59 -1.70
CA ALA A 62 -6.07 -9.34 -1.93
C ALA A 62 -4.88 -8.78 -1.13
N LEU A 63 -4.74 -7.44 -1.06
CA LEU A 63 -3.70 -6.81 -0.24
C LEU A 63 -3.90 -7.08 1.26
N ASN A 64 -5.13 -6.97 1.76
CA ASN A 64 -5.42 -7.23 3.17
C ASN A 64 -5.20 -8.70 3.54
N ALA A 65 -5.57 -9.63 2.64
CA ALA A 65 -5.30 -11.04 2.80
C ALA A 65 -3.80 -11.35 2.81
N ASP A 66 -3.01 -10.76 1.89
CA ASP A 66 -1.55 -10.87 1.85
C ASP A 66 -0.91 -10.39 3.16
N LYS A 67 -1.30 -9.21 3.67
CA LYS A 67 -0.78 -8.68 4.94
C LYS A 67 -1.12 -9.56 6.12
N THR A 68 -2.36 -10.05 6.18
CA THR A 68 -2.79 -10.94 7.27
C THR A 68 -2.06 -12.27 7.20
N TYR A 69 -1.93 -12.87 6.01
CA TYR A 69 -1.24 -14.13 5.81
C TYR A 69 0.26 -14.02 6.10
N SER A 70 0.90 -12.96 5.59
CA SER A 70 2.34 -12.70 5.76
C SER A 70 2.75 -12.52 7.22
N ASN A 71 1.84 -12.05 8.10
CA ASN A 71 2.10 -11.96 9.53
C ASN A 71 2.36 -13.32 10.19
N TYR A 72 1.79 -14.39 9.64
CA TYR A 72 1.98 -15.77 10.13
C TYR A 72 2.92 -16.59 9.23
N HIS A 73 3.00 -16.25 7.95
CA HIS A 73 3.76 -16.97 6.94
C HIS A 73 4.52 -15.98 6.06
N PRO A 74 5.75 -15.59 6.44
CA PRO A 74 6.55 -14.64 5.67
C PRO A 74 6.78 -15.14 4.23
N CYS A 75 6.17 -14.45 3.26
CA CYS A 75 6.32 -14.75 1.85
C CYS A 75 6.32 -13.46 1.03
N LYS A 76 6.82 -13.51 -0.21
CA LYS A 76 6.65 -12.39 -1.13
C LYS A 76 5.20 -12.35 -1.59
N ARG A 77 4.67 -11.14 -1.75
CA ARG A 77 3.30 -10.92 -2.25
C ARG A 77 3.03 -11.64 -3.58
N VAL A 78 4.02 -11.71 -4.46
CA VAL A 78 3.89 -12.44 -5.74
C VAL A 78 3.60 -13.93 -5.50
N ASP A 79 4.31 -14.55 -4.57
CA ASP A 79 4.14 -15.96 -4.25
C ASP A 79 2.76 -16.21 -3.63
N PHE A 80 2.33 -15.31 -2.72
CA PHE A 80 0.98 -15.33 -2.16
C PHE A 80 -0.09 -15.25 -3.26
N LEU A 81 0.01 -14.29 -4.17
CA LEU A 81 -0.97 -14.09 -5.25
C LEU A 81 -1.01 -15.25 -6.24
N ASN A 82 0.14 -15.84 -6.57
CA ASN A 82 0.20 -17.03 -7.43
C ASN A 82 -0.48 -18.24 -6.78
N ASN A 83 -0.23 -18.46 -5.49
CA ASN A 83 -0.88 -19.52 -4.73
C ASN A 83 -2.40 -19.29 -4.60
N LEU A 84 -2.80 -18.05 -4.32
CA LEU A 84 -4.21 -17.66 -4.26
C LEU A 84 -4.92 -17.93 -5.60
N SER A 85 -4.31 -17.50 -6.71
CA SER A 85 -4.83 -17.75 -8.06
C SER A 85 -4.96 -19.26 -8.34
N GLY A 86 -3.94 -20.04 -8.03
CA GLY A 86 -3.98 -21.49 -8.18
C GLY A 86 -5.05 -22.18 -7.33
N ALA A 87 -5.30 -21.69 -6.12
CA ALA A 87 -6.37 -22.19 -5.25
C ALA A 87 -7.76 -21.83 -5.78
N LEU A 88 -7.96 -20.59 -6.23
CA LEU A 88 -9.22 -20.11 -6.81
C LEU A 88 -9.60 -20.88 -8.09
N MET A 89 -8.62 -21.18 -8.94
CA MET A 89 -8.86 -21.94 -10.17
C MET A 89 -9.22 -23.42 -9.92
N LYS A 90 -8.80 -23.98 -8.77
CA LYS A 90 -9.11 -25.35 -8.36
C LYS A 90 -10.46 -25.48 -7.66
N MET A 91 -11.01 -24.37 -7.15
CA MET A 91 -12.38 -24.32 -6.65
C MET A 91 -13.36 -24.33 -7.82
N LYS A 92 -13.56 -25.51 -8.40
CA LYS A 92 -14.66 -25.85 -9.31
C LYS A 92 -15.64 -26.77 -8.61
#